data_AF-A0A1F7I5D2-F1
#
_entry.id   AF-A0A1F7I5D2-F1
#
_cell.length_a   1.000
_cell.length_b   1.000
_cell.length_c   1.000
_cell.angle_alpha   90.00
_cell.angle_beta   90.00
_cell.angle_gamma   90.00
#
_symmetry.space_group_name_H-M   'P 1'
#
loop_
_entity.id
_entity.type
_entity.pdbx_description
1 polymer ?
#
loop_
_entity_poly.entity_id
_entity_poly.type
_entity_poly.pdbx_seq_one_letter_code
_entity_poly.pdbx_strand_id
1 'polypeptide(L)'
;MGKFKIQAGVGPKVHNGLDSIEKALGTKDFWRIRIGVDNRGALNRQAGEQYVLSNFIKEETTELNSIFETIHHQLFSQVIKL
;
A
#
# COMPACT_ATOMS: atom_id res chain seq x y z
N MET A 1 2.75 -10.48 -3.57
CA MET A 1 1.72 -9.82 -2.76
C MET A 1 2.22 -9.66 -1.32
N GLY A 2 1.50 -8.96 -0.43
CA GLY A 2 1.67 -9.04 1.03
C GLY A 2 2.86 -8.29 1.68
N LYS A 3 3.89 -7.88 0.92
CA LYS A 3 4.99 -7.07 1.48
C LYS A 3 4.49 -5.68 1.84
N PHE A 4 4.79 -5.19 3.05
CA PHE A 4 4.42 -3.84 3.46
C PHE A 4 5.59 -3.02 4.00
N LYS A 5 5.40 -1.68 4.06
CA LYS A 5 6.33 -0.72 4.69
C LYS A 5 5.54 0.37 5.42
N ILE A 6 6.04 0.83 6.56
CA ILE A 6 5.54 2.01 7.28
C ILE A 6 6.61 3.12 7.15
N GLN A 7 6.27 4.24 6.51
CA GLN A 7 7.25 5.28 6.16
C GLN A 7 6.65 6.69 6.23
N ALA A 8 7.41 7.67 6.70
CA ALA A 8 7.04 9.10 6.68
C ALA A 8 7.74 9.83 5.53
N GLY A 9 7.11 10.86 4.95
CA GLY A 9 7.80 11.80 4.05
C GLY A 9 8.17 11.28 2.65
N VAL A 10 7.70 10.08 2.26
CA VAL A 10 8.05 9.42 0.99
C VAL A 10 6.94 9.51 -0.07
N GLY A 11 7.10 10.38 -1.06
CA GLY A 11 6.09 10.66 -2.09
C GLY A 11 6.48 10.23 -3.51
N PRO A 12 5.59 10.41 -4.50
CA PRO A 12 4.50 9.48 -4.74
C PRO A 12 4.83 8.68 -5.99
N LYS A 13 5.41 7.49 -5.84
CA LYS A 13 5.93 6.68 -6.97
C LYS A 13 5.11 6.81 -8.27
N VAL A 14 3.96 6.13 -8.35
CA VAL A 14 3.04 6.13 -9.51
C VAL A 14 1.57 6.04 -9.05
N HIS A 15 1.27 6.46 -7.82
CA HIS A 15 -0.04 6.27 -7.19
C HIS A 15 -0.87 7.57 -7.28
N ASN A 16 -1.81 7.64 -8.21
CA ASN A 16 -2.58 8.85 -8.51
C ASN A 16 -3.37 9.39 -7.30
N GLY A 17 -3.92 8.51 -6.46
CA GLY A 17 -4.60 8.96 -5.23
C GLY A 17 -3.66 9.64 -4.22
N LEU A 18 -2.38 9.25 -4.21
CA LEU A 18 -1.39 9.83 -3.30
C LEU A 18 -0.87 11.16 -3.85
N ASP A 19 -0.67 11.23 -5.16
CA ASP A 19 -0.38 12.49 -5.87
C ASP A 19 -1.47 13.54 -5.62
N SER A 20 -2.75 13.14 -5.66
CA SER A 20 -3.88 14.02 -5.31
C SER A 20 -3.81 14.52 -3.87
N ILE A 21 -3.53 13.63 -2.90
CA ILE A 21 -3.38 14.01 -1.48
C ILE A 21 -2.22 14.99 -1.27
N GLU A 22 -1.06 14.72 -1.87
CA GLU A 22 0.12 15.60 -1.75
C GLU A 22 -0.15 16.98 -2.34
N LYS A 23 -0.85 17.06 -3.48
CA LYS A 23 -1.28 18.33 -4.09
C LYS A 23 -2.26 19.09 -3.20
N ALA A 24 -3.23 18.40 -2.60
CA ALA A 24 -4.23 19.01 -1.74
C ALA A 24 -3.63 19.53 -0.41
N LEU A 25 -2.66 18.79 0.15
CA LEU A 25 -2.02 19.16 1.42
C LEU A 25 -0.83 20.12 1.25
N GLY A 26 -0.24 20.20 0.06
CA GLY A 26 0.98 20.98 -0.19
C GLY A 26 2.23 20.41 0.50
N THR A 27 2.16 19.19 1.03
CA THR A 27 3.28 18.51 1.70
C THR A 27 3.21 17.00 1.52
N LYS A 28 4.37 16.35 1.65
CA LYS A 28 4.54 14.89 1.68
C LYS A 28 4.78 14.35 3.09
N ASP A 29 4.82 15.23 4.09
CA ASP A 29 5.27 14.98 5.47
C ASP A 29 4.18 14.30 6.32
N PHE A 30 3.75 13.14 5.85
CA PHE A 30 2.81 12.29 6.55
C PHE A 30 3.23 10.83 6.48
N TRP A 31 2.76 10.07 7.46
CA TRP A 31 2.97 8.62 7.54
C TRP A 31 2.15 7.89 6.49
N ARG A 32 2.74 6.85 5.90
CA ARG A 32 2.12 5.98 4.90
C ARG A 32 2.35 4.53 5.29
N ILE A 33 1.30 3.73 5.19
CA ILE A 33 1.38 2.27 5.19
C ILE A 33 1.27 1.82 3.73
N ARG A 34 2.35 1.28 3.17
CA ARG A 34 2.41 0.85 1.76
C ARG A 34 2.32 -0.65 1.69
N ILE A 35 1.27 -1.18 1.08
CA ILE A 35 1.04 -2.63 0.92
C ILE A 35 1.25 -3.00 -0.55
N GLY A 36 2.07 -4.02 -0.81
CA GLY A 36 2.37 -4.51 -2.14
C GLY A 36 1.25 -5.39 -2.68
N VAL A 37 0.45 -4.84 -3.60
CA VAL A 37 -0.72 -5.52 -4.20
C VAL A 37 -0.43 -6.24 -5.52
N ASP A 38 0.81 -6.17 -6.02
CA ASP A 38 1.17 -6.84 -7.27
C ASP A 38 1.40 -8.33 -7.03
N ASN A 39 0.67 -9.14 -7.78
CA ASN A 39 0.76 -10.59 -7.79
C ASN A 39 0.74 -11.14 -9.22
N ARG A 40 0.94 -10.25 -10.20
CA ARG A 40 1.04 -10.66 -11.61
C ARG A 40 2.32 -11.46 -11.81
N GLY A 41 2.19 -12.59 -12.48
CA GLY A 41 3.36 -13.34 -12.94
C GLY A 41 4.16 -12.55 -13.98
N ALA A 42 5.43 -12.90 -14.17
CA ALA A 42 6.36 -12.18 -15.05
C ALA A 42 5.89 -12.05 -16.53
N LEU A 43 4.99 -12.94 -16.97
CA LEU A 43 4.41 -12.94 -18.32
C LEU A 43 3.13 -12.10 -18.43
N ASN A 44 2.50 -11.72 -17.31
CA ASN A 44 1.30 -10.91 -17.30
C ASN A 44 1.67 -9.42 -17.43
N ARG A 45 1.40 -8.85 -18.60
CA ARG A 45 1.69 -7.44 -18.94
C ARG A 45 0.48 -6.52 -18.82
N GLN A 46 -0.56 -6.90 -18.07
CA GLN A 46 -1.73 -6.06 -17.85
C GLN A 46 -1.31 -4.67 -17.34
N ALA A 47 -1.93 -3.61 -17.89
CA ALA A 47 -1.64 -2.25 -17.47
C ALA A 47 -1.95 -2.03 -15.98
N GLY A 48 -1.18 -1.15 -15.33
CA GLY A 48 -1.33 -0.89 -13.90
C GLY A 48 -2.73 -0.35 -13.56
N GLU A 49 -3.23 0.61 -14.34
CA GLU A 49 -4.55 1.20 -14.17
C GLU A 49 -5.69 0.18 -14.30
N GLN A 50 -5.53 -0.85 -15.13
CA GLN A 50 -6.53 -1.91 -15.26
C GLN A 50 -6.45 -2.87 -14.09
N TYR A 51 -5.23 -3.24 -13.68
CA TYR A 51 -5.02 -4.22 -12.61
C TYR A 51 -5.54 -3.73 -11.25
N VAL A 52 -5.37 -2.45 -10.93
CA VAL A 52 -5.86 -1.89 -9.66
C VAL A 52 -7.38 -1.76 -9.56
N LEU A 53 -8.10 -1.95 -10.67
CA LEU A 53 -9.57 -1.96 -10.71
C LEU A 53 -10.16 -3.38 -10.61
N SER A 54 -9.32 -4.43 -10.64
CA SER A 54 -9.76 -5.81 -10.49
C SER A 54 -10.05 -6.16 -9.04
N ASN A 55 -10.97 -7.10 -8.82
CA ASN A 55 -11.16 -7.73 -7.51
C ASN A 55 -10.00 -8.66 -7.17
N PHE A 56 -9.66 -8.75 -5.89
CA PHE A 56 -8.76 -9.79 -5.39
C PHE A 56 -9.43 -11.17 -5.48
N ILE A 57 -8.63 -12.20 -5.74
CA ILE A 57 -9.07 -13.59 -5.55
C ILE A 57 -9.03 -13.97 -4.05
N LYS A 58 -9.60 -15.12 -3.72
CA LYS A 58 -9.71 -15.59 -2.34
C LYS A 58 -8.35 -15.72 -1.67
N GLU A 59 -7.39 -16.29 -2.39
CA GLU A 59 -6.03 -16.54 -1.90
C GLU A 59 -5.30 -15.23 -1.60
N GLU A 60 -5.45 -14.24 -2.48
CA GLU A 60 -4.88 -12.89 -2.29
C GLU A 60 -5.50 -12.18 -1.09
N THR A 61 -6.81 -12.31 -0.92
CA THR A 61 -7.52 -11.75 0.24
C THR A 61 -7.03 -12.41 1.54
N THR A 62 -6.84 -13.74 1.55
CA THR A 62 -6.27 -14.45 2.69
C THR A 62 -4.85 -13.99 3.01
N GLU A 63 -3.99 -13.81 1.99
CA GLU A 63 -2.62 -13.32 2.18
C GLU A 63 -2.62 -11.89 2.75
N LEU A 64 -3.46 -10.99 2.22
CA LEU A 64 -3.59 -9.62 2.72
C LEU A 64 -4.13 -9.57 4.16
N ASN A 65 -5.11 -10.40 4.49
CA ASN A 65 -5.63 -10.46 5.86
C ASN A 65 -4.57 -10.91 6.87
N SER A 66 -3.63 -11.77 6.46
CA SER A 66 -2.58 -12.31 7.34
C SER A 66 -1.59 -11.24 7.83
N ILE A 67 -1.44 -10.13 7.10
CA ILE A 67 -0.46 -9.08 7.44
C ILE A 67 -1.06 -7.95 8.28
N PHE A 68 -2.38 -7.84 8.40
CA PHE A 68 -3.02 -6.70 9.07
C PHE A 68 -2.73 -6.65 10.57
N GLU A 69 -2.74 -7.79 11.26
CA GLU A 69 -2.36 -7.85 12.68
C GLU A 69 -0.90 -7.40 12.89
N THR A 70 0.00 -7.81 11.99
CA THR A 70 1.40 -7.39 12.07
C THR A 70 1.55 -5.89 11.82
N ILE A 71 0.84 -5.33 10.84
CA ILE A 71 0.83 -3.89 10.55
C ILE A 71 0.30 -3.13 11.76
N HIS A 72 -0.79 -3.59 12.38
CA HIS A 72 -1.37 -2.99 13.57
C HIS A 72 -0.34 -2.93 14.70
N HIS A 73 0.27 -4.05 15.07
CA HIS A 73 1.31 -4.07 16.10
C HIS A 73 2.51 -3.16 15.79
N GLN A 74 2.97 -3.11 14.53
CA GLN A 74 4.08 -2.23 14.14
C GLN A 74 3.70 -0.74 14.16
N LEU A 75 2.49 -0.40 13.72
CA LEU A 75 2.02 0.98 13.73
C LEU A 75 1.95 1.55 15.16
N PHE A 76 1.39 0.78 16.09
CA PHE A 76 1.28 1.19 17.49
C PHE A 76 2.65 1.20 18.21
N SER A 77 3.54 0.27 17.90
CA SER A 77 4.88 0.30 18.54
C SER A 77 5.79 1.41 18.00
N GLN A 78 5.69 1.76 16.72
CA GLN A 78 6.67 2.64 16.05
C GLN A 78 6.19 4.06 15.83
N VAL A 79 4.87 4.27 15.67
CA VAL A 79 4.31 5.56 15.25
C VAL A 79 3.41 6.14 16.33
N ILE A 80 2.47 5.35 16.83
CA ILE A 80 1.48 5.80 17.82
C ILE A 80 1.93 5.37 19.21
N LYS A 81 2.80 6.16 19.85
CA LYS A 81 3.18 5.93 21.25
C LYS A 81 2.00 6.24 22.17
N LEU A 82 1.20 5.22 22.48
CA LEU A 82 0.33 5.21 23.65
C LEU A 82 1.08 4.60 24.83
#